data_AF-A0A1L7UF35-F1
#
_entry.id   AF-A0A1L7UF35-F1
#
_cell.length_a   1.000
_cell.length_b   1.000
_cell.length_c   1.000
_cell.angle_alpha   90.00
_cell.angle_beta   90.00
_cell.angle_gamma   90.00
#
_symmetry.space_group_name_H-M   'P 1'
#
loop_
_entity.id
_entity.type
_entity.pdbx_description
1 polymer ?
#
loop_
_entity_poly.entity_id
_entity_poly.type
_entity_poly.pdbx_seq_one_letter_code
_entity_poly.pdbx_strand_id
1 'polypeptide(L)'
;MSPQESQELILRHVLHDGNAPSEKVLRECGEVAMKLDYLSLAIDLAGAYIGNSPDPEQALNRYLTDYDMRRDELLRMNDLKGLLPTEKTAWTVWDATIQEITEENGQQPDLLLTSLAQFRGAIIQDEIFRLAALGIASINRNLTNEIPAEIRQVFMAEEGKWSDFYYQTSRDVLARHNLLQRVSSDGACVTMHNLVRWRAKRSGHIYSLGQRQEQQWHWWYLVVLVAA
;
A
#
# COMPACT_ATOMS: atom_id res chain seq x y z
N MET A 1 -5.89 19.92 -3.35
CA MET A 1 -6.85 19.90 -4.47
C MET A 1 -8.02 20.82 -4.12
N SER A 2 -8.78 21.38 -5.06
CA SER A 2 -9.98 22.13 -4.68
C SER A 2 -11.08 21.19 -4.18
N PRO A 3 -12.04 21.67 -3.37
CA PRO A 3 -13.16 20.84 -2.91
C PRO A 3 -13.97 20.22 -4.06
N GLN A 4 -14.22 20.99 -5.11
CA GLN A 4 -14.97 20.54 -6.28
C GLN A 4 -14.23 19.44 -7.04
N GLU A 5 -12.94 19.64 -7.33
CA GLU A 5 -12.11 18.62 -7.99
C GLU A 5 -12.03 17.33 -7.15
N SER A 6 -11.92 17.46 -5.83
CA SER A 6 -11.83 16.30 -4.92
C SER A 6 -13.10 15.47 -4.92
N GLN A 7 -14.26 16.15 -4.85
CA GLN A 7 -15.56 15.49 -4.91
C GLN A 7 -15.78 14.82 -6.27
N GLU A 8 -15.44 15.51 -7.37
CA GLU A 8 -15.58 14.96 -8.72
C GLU A 8 -14.67 13.73 -8.92
N LEU A 9 -13.46 13.75 -8.37
CA LEU A 9 -12.55 12.63 -8.46
C LEU A 9 -13.08 11.38 -7.76
N ILE A 10 -13.60 11.51 -6.53
CA ILE A 10 -14.24 10.39 -5.81
C ILE A 10 -15.48 9.91 -6.56
N LEU A 11 -16.29 10.85 -7.07
CA LEU A 11 -17.51 10.53 -7.80
C LEU A 11 -17.23 9.66 -9.03
N ARG A 12 -16.12 9.90 -9.73
CA ARG A 12 -15.68 9.06 -10.87
C ARG A 12 -15.36 7.63 -10.46
N HIS A 13 -14.90 7.42 -9.22
CA HIS A 13 -14.69 6.07 -8.70
C HIS A 13 -15.99 5.38 -8.29
N VAL A 14 -17.00 6.13 -7.86
CA VAL A 14 -18.31 5.56 -7.48
C VAL A 14 -19.16 5.22 -8.72
N LEU A 15 -19.12 6.07 -9.74
CA LEU A 15 -19.97 5.92 -10.93
C LEU A 15 -19.27 5.13 -12.02
N HIS A 16 -19.58 3.83 -12.14
CA HIS A 16 -19.05 2.98 -13.20
C HIS A 16 -19.88 3.02 -14.50
N ASP A 17 -21.20 3.29 -14.41
CA ASP A 17 -22.15 3.07 -15.53
C ASP A 17 -22.89 4.32 -16.04
N GLY A 18 -22.37 5.52 -15.82
CA GLY A 18 -22.94 6.75 -16.42
C GLY A 18 -24.33 7.16 -15.90
N ASN A 19 -24.84 6.48 -14.87
CA ASN A 19 -26.04 6.91 -14.15
C ASN A 19 -25.78 8.23 -13.44
N ALA A 20 -26.79 9.10 -13.42
CA ALA A 20 -26.72 10.33 -12.65
C ALA A 20 -26.60 9.98 -11.15
N PRO A 21 -25.64 10.55 -10.42
CA PRO A 21 -25.47 10.25 -9.01
C PRO A 21 -26.68 10.76 -8.22
N SER A 22 -27.10 9.96 -7.23
CA SER A 22 -28.09 10.42 -6.26
C SER A 22 -27.54 11.57 -5.41
N GLU A 23 -28.41 12.41 -4.86
CA GLU A 23 -28.02 13.48 -3.95
C GLU A 23 -27.28 12.95 -2.71
N LYS A 24 -27.64 11.73 -2.27
CA LYS A 24 -26.95 11.02 -1.19
C LYS A 24 -25.48 10.74 -1.58
N VAL A 25 -25.24 10.17 -2.76
CA VAL A 25 -23.89 9.85 -3.24
C VAL A 25 -23.04 11.11 -3.38
N LEU A 26 -23.60 12.20 -3.94
CA LEU A 26 -22.89 13.48 -4.03
C LEU A 26 -22.47 14.02 -2.66
N ARG A 27 -23.39 13.96 -1.68
CA ARG A 27 -23.12 14.40 -0.31
C ARG A 27 -22.03 13.55 0.35
N GLU A 28 -22.12 12.24 0.24
CA GLU A 28 -21.13 11.31 0.83
C GLU A 28 -19.74 11.46 0.17
N CYS A 29 -19.67 11.68 -1.15
CA CYS A 29 -18.41 12.00 -1.84
C CYS A 29 -17.79 13.31 -1.31
N GLY A 30 -18.62 14.33 -1.08
CA GLY A 30 -18.18 15.60 -0.49
C GLY A 30 -17.70 15.44 0.95
N GLU A 31 -18.35 14.58 1.72
CA GLU A 31 -17.95 14.25 3.10
C GLU A 31 -16.60 13.54 3.14
N VAL A 32 -16.37 12.55 2.26
CA VAL A 32 -15.06 11.91 2.12
C VAL A 32 -14.01 12.96 1.76
N ALA A 33 -14.25 13.80 0.74
CA ALA A 33 -13.30 14.83 0.32
C ALA A 33 -12.89 15.76 1.48
N MET A 34 -13.87 16.18 2.28
CA MET A 34 -13.67 17.03 3.45
C MET A 34 -12.89 16.30 4.56
N LYS A 35 -13.25 15.05 4.89
CA LYS A 35 -12.57 14.25 5.92
C LYS A 35 -11.09 13.99 5.57
N LEU A 36 -10.79 13.96 4.28
CA LEU A 36 -9.44 13.76 3.73
C LEU A 36 -8.67 15.06 3.50
N ASP A 37 -9.19 16.19 3.98
CA ASP A 37 -8.57 17.52 3.88
C ASP A 37 -8.17 17.89 2.44
N TYR A 38 -8.90 17.36 1.46
CA TYR A 38 -8.65 17.56 0.03
C TYR A 38 -7.22 17.23 -0.41
N LEU A 39 -6.55 16.33 0.33
CA LEU A 39 -5.20 15.86 0.04
C LEU A 39 -5.24 14.88 -1.12
N SER A 40 -4.67 15.25 -2.27
CA SER A 40 -4.79 14.49 -3.52
C SER A 40 -4.50 13.00 -3.35
N LEU A 41 -3.40 12.63 -2.68
CA LEU A 41 -3.07 11.22 -2.42
C LEU A 41 -4.15 10.51 -1.59
N ALA A 42 -4.66 11.15 -0.54
CA ALA A 42 -5.69 10.53 0.30
C ALA A 42 -6.98 10.31 -0.51
N ILE A 43 -7.34 11.27 -1.36
CA ILE A 43 -8.47 11.16 -2.29
C ILE A 43 -8.25 10.00 -3.27
N ASP A 44 -7.06 9.89 -3.86
CA ASP A 44 -6.74 8.82 -4.82
C ASP A 44 -6.80 7.42 -4.18
N LEU A 45 -6.33 7.28 -2.95
CA LEU A 45 -6.37 6.02 -2.19
C LEU A 45 -7.81 5.66 -1.79
N ALA A 46 -8.58 6.64 -1.31
CA ALA A 46 -9.99 6.44 -0.96
C ALA A 46 -10.83 6.10 -2.18
N GLY A 47 -10.62 6.80 -3.29
CA GLY A 47 -11.27 6.52 -4.56
C GLY A 47 -10.97 5.11 -5.05
N ALA A 48 -9.73 4.65 -4.94
CA ALA A 48 -9.36 3.28 -5.32
C ALA A 48 -10.00 2.21 -4.41
N TYR A 49 -10.02 2.42 -3.08
CA TYR A 49 -10.78 1.58 -2.13
C TYR A 49 -12.24 1.46 -2.59
N ILE A 50 -12.90 2.59 -2.81
CA ILE A 50 -14.32 2.64 -3.12
C ILE A 50 -14.62 2.01 -4.49
N GLY A 51 -13.82 2.36 -5.51
CA GLY A 51 -14.03 1.95 -6.89
C GLY A 51 -13.65 0.50 -7.19
N ASN A 52 -12.81 -0.13 -6.36
CA ASN A 52 -12.50 -1.55 -6.53
C ASN A 52 -13.58 -2.48 -5.94
N SER A 53 -14.53 -1.94 -5.17
CA SER A 53 -15.66 -2.70 -4.63
C SER A 53 -16.67 -3.08 -5.73
N PRO A 54 -17.24 -4.30 -5.68
CA PRO A 54 -18.37 -4.68 -6.54
C PRO A 54 -19.61 -3.80 -6.36
N ASP A 55 -19.74 -3.16 -5.20
CA ASP A 55 -20.78 -2.16 -4.89
C ASP A 55 -20.10 -0.88 -4.37
N PRO A 56 -19.77 0.08 -5.25
CA PRO A 56 -19.09 1.32 -4.87
C PRO A 56 -19.93 2.23 -3.97
N GLU A 57 -21.26 2.24 -4.09
CA GLU A 57 -22.11 3.05 -3.20
C GLU A 57 -22.10 2.50 -1.77
N GLN A 58 -22.19 1.18 -1.61
CA GLN A 58 -22.05 0.56 -0.30
C GLN A 58 -20.62 0.72 0.25
N ALA A 59 -19.59 0.63 -0.59
CA ALA A 59 -18.21 0.86 -0.18
C ALA A 59 -17.94 2.29 0.27
N LEU A 60 -18.55 3.29 -0.37
CA LEU A 60 -18.48 4.69 0.05
C LEU A 60 -18.98 4.87 1.49
N ASN A 61 -20.10 4.22 1.83
CA ASN A 61 -20.66 4.28 3.17
C ASN A 61 -19.80 3.53 4.21
N ARG A 62 -19.31 2.34 3.85
CA ARG A 62 -18.36 1.57 4.68
C ARG A 62 -17.08 2.37 4.95
N TYR A 63 -16.52 2.99 3.92
CA TYR A 63 -15.30 3.79 4.00
C TYR A 63 -15.43 4.92 5.04
N LEU A 64 -16.55 5.67 5.02
CA LEU A 64 -16.78 6.74 6.00
C LEU A 64 -16.80 6.21 7.44
N THR A 65 -17.44 5.06 7.65
CA THR A 65 -17.53 4.40 8.97
C THR A 65 -16.17 3.93 9.45
N ASP A 66 -15.43 3.23 8.59
CA ASP A 66 -14.11 2.70 8.89
C ASP A 66 -13.09 3.82 9.13
N TYR A 67 -13.17 4.90 8.35
CA TYR A 67 -12.28 6.05 8.49
C TYR A 67 -12.44 6.72 9.86
N ASP A 68 -13.67 6.92 10.33
CA ASP A 68 -13.92 7.54 11.63
C ASP A 68 -13.45 6.65 12.79
N MET A 69 -13.76 5.35 12.73
CA MET A 69 -13.29 4.38 13.72
C MET A 69 -11.76 4.39 13.82
N ARG A 70 -11.07 4.30 12.68
CA ARG A 70 -9.59 4.30 12.66
C ARG A 70 -9.00 5.62 13.09
N ARG A 71 -9.57 6.74 12.66
CA ARG A 71 -9.08 8.05 13.07
C ARG A 71 -9.11 8.18 14.59
N ASP A 72 -10.18 7.71 15.23
CA ASP A 72 -10.31 7.71 16.68
C ASP A 72 -9.30 6.78 17.38
N GLU A 73 -9.04 5.61 16.80
CA GLU A 73 -8.00 4.69 17.28
C GLU A 73 -6.61 5.31 17.19
N LEU A 74 -6.28 5.92 16.04
CA LEU A 74 -4.99 6.57 15.80
C LEU A 74 -4.76 7.77 16.73
N LEU A 75 -5.80 8.54 17.06
CA LEU A 75 -5.72 9.63 18.04
C LEU A 75 -5.40 9.14 19.46
N ARG A 76 -5.68 7.87 19.78
CA ARG A 76 -5.38 7.26 21.08
C ARG A 76 -3.95 6.71 21.16
N MET A 77 -3.29 6.46 20.03
CA MET A 77 -1.92 5.94 19.99
C MET A 77 -0.90 7.03 20.36
N ASN A 78 -0.12 6.79 21.43
CA ASN A 78 0.90 7.73 21.89
C ASN A 78 1.97 8.01 20.82
N ASP A 79 2.32 6.99 20.02
CA ASP A 79 3.36 7.09 18.98
C ASP A 79 2.96 8.00 17.80
N LEU A 80 1.67 8.33 17.69
CA LEU A 80 1.11 9.15 16.62
C LEU A 80 0.75 10.57 17.05
N LYS A 81 0.92 10.90 18.34
CA LYS A 81 0.57 12.24 18.89
C LYS A 81 1.32 13.38 18.22
N GLY A 82 2.59 13.15 17.84
CA GLY A 82 3.46 14.15 17.20
C GLY A 82 3.31 14.30 15.68
N LEU A 83 2.43 13.52 15.04
CA LEU A 83 2.20 13.63 13.60
C LEU A 83 1.48 14.93 13.21
N LEU A 84 1.87 15.49 12.06
CA LEU A 84 1.14 16.57 11.42
C LEU A 84 -0.27 16.08 11.01
N PRO A 85 -1.26 16.99 10.90
CA PRO A 85 -2.61 16.61 10.47
C PRO A 85 -2.64 15.83 9.15
N THR A 86 -1.85 16.26 8.15
CA THR A 86 -1.74 15.59 6.85
C THR A 86 -1.14 14.19 6.95
N GLU A 87 -0.20 13.98 7.86
CA GLU A 87 0.40 12.67 8.14
C GLU A 87 -0.62 11.74 8.81
N LYS A 88 -1.45 12.27 9.72
CA LYS A 88 -2.55 11.50 10.32
C LYS A 88 -3.58 11.09 9.29
N THR A 89 -4.01 12.00 8.41
CA THR A 89 -4.92 11.68 7.30
C THR A 89 -4.33 10.60 6.40
N ALA A 90 -3.09 10.77 5.94
CA ALA A 90 -2.43 9.77 5.11
C ALA A 90 -2.29 8.42 5.83
N TRP A 91 -2.03 8.43 7.14
CA TRP A 91 -1.97 7.22 7.96
C TRP A 91 -3.32 6.50 8.00
N THR A 92 -4.41 7.21 8.32
CA THR A 92 -5.75 6.64 8.44
C THR A 92 -6.21 6.01 7.12
N VAL A 93 -6.07 6.74 6.01
CA VAL A 93 -6.47 6.23 4.70
C VAL A 93 -5.69 4.97 4.34
N TRP A 94 -4.38 5.02 4.54
CA TRP A 94 -3.53 3.87 4.26
C TRP A 94 -3.93 2.66 5.10
N ASP A 95 -4.18 2.85 6.39
CA ASP A 95 -4.55 1.76 7.30
C ASP A 95 -5.86 1.09 6.89
N ALA A 96 -6.84 1.88 6.47
CA ALA A 96 -8.08 1.37 5.88
C ALA A 96 -7.85 0.53 4.62
N THR A 97 -7.05 1.05 3.67
CA THR A 97 -6.74 0.33 2.43
C THR A 97 -5.97 -0.97 2.67
N ILE A 98 -5.00 -0.98 3.60
CA ILE A 98 -4.23 -2.19 3.91
C ILE A 98 -5.10 -3.26 4.54
N GLN A 99 -6.00 -2.89 5.45
CA GLN A 99 -6.88 -3.87 6.08
C GLN A 99 -7.83 -4.50 5.06
N GLU A 100 -8.45 -3.70 4.19
CA GLU A 100 -9.30 -4.21 3.10
C GLU A 100 -8.55 -5.22 2.24
N ILE A 101 -7.35 -4.86 1.76
CA ILE A 101 -6.52 -5.77 0.95
C ILE A 101 -6.21 -7.07 1.72
N THR A 102 -5.90 -6.96 3.01
CA THR A 102 -5.55 -8.10 3.86
C THR A 102 -6.74 -9.04 4.04
N GLU A 103 -7.93 -8.50 4.28
CA GLU A 103 -9.18 -9.26 4.45
C GLU A 103 -9.62 -9.94 3.16
N GLU A 104 -9.48 -9.27 2.01
CA GLU A 104 -9.92 -9.82 0.72
C GLU A 104 -8.95 -10.84 0.11
N ASN A 105 -7.64 -10.62 0.28
CA ASN A 105 -6.62 -11.39 -0.45
C ASN A 105 -5.83 -12.36 0.45
N GLY A 106 -5.96 -12.25 1.78
CA GLY A 106 -5.18 -13.04 2.75
C GLY A 106 -3.67 -12.77 2.68
N GLN A 107 -3.25 -11.72 2.00
CA GLN A 107 -1.86 -11.32 1.82
C GLN A 107 -1.46 -10.23 2.83
N GLN A 108 -0.16 -10.05 3.06
CA GLN A 108 0.40 -8.97 3.89
C GLN A 108 0.98 -7.85 3.00
N PRO A 109 0.14 -6.94 2.48
CA PRO A 109 0.55 -5.91 1.52
C PRO A 109 1.59 -4.93 2.10
N ASP A 110 1.56 -4.72 3.40
CA ASP A 110 2.47 -3.85 4.15
C ASP A 110 3.92 -4.36 4.13
N LEU A 111 4.14 -5.68 4.14
CA LEU A 111 5.48 -6.27 4.04
C LEU A 111 6.12 -5.98 2.69
N LEU A 112 5.37 -6.12 1.60
CA LEU A 112 5.88 -5.79 0.26
C LEU A 112 6.19 -4.29 0.16
N LEU A 113 5.30 -3.43 0.66
CA LEU A 113 5.54 -1.98 0.68
C LEU A 113 6.78 -1.60 1.51
N THR A 114 6.99 -2.26 2.65
CA THR A 114 8.17 -2.06 3.51
C THR A 114 9.45 -2.51 2.81
N SER A 115 9.38 -3.62 2.06
CA SER A 115 10.47 -4.11 1.20
C SER A 115 10.83 -3.09 0.12
N LEU A 116 9.82 -2.63 -0.62
CA LEU A 116 10.00 -1.69 -1.74
C LEU A 116 10.48 -0.31 -1.25
N ALA A 117 10.09 0.10 -0.04
CA ALA A 117 10.54 1.37 0.55
C ALA A 117 12.05 1.42 0.84
N GLN A 118 12.75 0.28 0.82
CA GLN A 118 14.21 0.22 0.96
C GLN A 118 14.94 0.69 -0.31
N PHE A 119 14.29 0.58 -1.47
CA PHE A 119 14.87 1.03 -2.73
C PHE A 119 14.96 2.56 -2.72
N ARG A 120 16.18 3.07 -2.82
CA ARG A 120 16.45 4.52 -2.83
C ARG A 120 16.01 5.20 -4.13
N GLY A 121 15.84 4.43 -5.20
CA GLY A 121 15.36 4.93 -6.50
C GLY A 121 13.91 5.38 -6.44
N ALA A 122 13.56 6.36 -7.28
CA ALA A 122 12.16 6.71 -7.54
C ALA A 122 11.44 5.61 -8.32
N ILE A 123 12.18 4.82 -9.11
CA ILE A 123 11.62 3.76 -9.96
C ILE A 123 12.28 2.44 -9.55
N ILE A 124 11.45 1.42 -9.35
CA ILE A 124 11.85 0.05 -9.02
C ILE A 124 11.47 -0.82 -10.22
N GLN A 125 12.45 -1.50 -10.81
CA GLN A 125 12.22 -2.37 -11.95
C GLN A 125 11.75 -3.74 -11.47
N ASP A 126 10.66 -4.24 -12.04
CA ASP A 126 10.10 -5.55 -11.69
C ASP A 126 11.10 -6.67 -12.03
N GLU A 127 11.94 -6.44 -13.04
CA GLU A 127 12.98 -7.37 -13.51
C GLU A 127 13.99 -7.75 -12.42
N ILE A 128 14.26 -6.86 -11.45
CA ILE A 128 15.16 -7.15 -10.32
C ILE A 128 14.61 -8.33 -9.50
N PHE A 129 13.29 -8.41 -9.30
CA PHE A 129 12.69 -9.50 -8.53
C PHE A 129 12.66 -10.81 -9.33
N ARG A 130 12.44 -10.73 -10.64
CA ARG A 130 12.51 -11.88 -11.55
C ARG A 130 13.92 -12.49 -11.57
N LEU A 131 14.95 -11.65 -11.71
CA LEU A 131 16.34 -12.07 -11.69
C LEU A 131 16.74 -12.61 -10.31
N ALA A 132 16.35 -11.93 -9.23
CA ALA A 132 16.62 -12.40 -7.87
C ALA A 132 16.02 -13.79 -7.61
N ALA A 133 14.80 -14.08 -8.08
CA ALA A 133 14.19 -15.40 -7.96
C ALA A 133 15.01 -16.50 -8.66
N LEU A 134 15.69 -16.18 -9.75
CA LEU A 134 16.60 -17.10 -10.46
C LEU A 134 17.93 -17.26 -9.74
N GLY A 135 18.54 -16.15 -9.29
CA GLY A 135 19.88 -16.14 -8.72
C GLY A 135 19.97 -16.57 -7.25
N ILE A 136 18.89 -16.48 -6.47
CA ILE A 136 18.89 -16.85 -5.05
C ILE A 136 19.29 -18.32 -4.84
N ALA A 137 18.98 -19.20 -5.80
CA ALA A 137 19.35 -20.61 -5.75
C ALA A 137 20.87 -20.82 -5.85
N SER A 138 21.58 -19.85 -6.44
CA SER A 138 23.05 -19.79 -6.52
C SER A 138 23.68 -19.10 -5.31
N ILE A 139 22.90 -18.39 -4.50
CA ILE A 139 23.34 -17.81 -3.24
C ILE A 139 23.42 -18.92 -2.17
N ASN A 140 24.39 -18.81 -1.27
CA ASN A 140 24.64 -19.78 -0.20
C ASN A 140 23.34 -20.11 0.57
N ARG A 141 22.96 -21.40 0.64
CA ARG A 141 21.76 -21.87 1.36
C ARG A 141 21.70 -21.43 2.83
N ASN A 142 22.84 -21.13 3.45
CA ASN A 142 22.88 -20.60 4.81
C ASN A 142 22.32 -19.18 4.89
N LEU A 143 22.53 -18.34 3.86
CA LEU A 143 21.94 -17.00 3.76
C LEU A 143 20.42 -17.08 3.61
N THR A 144 19.91 -18.09 2.88
CA THR A 144 18.46 -18.29 2.75
C THR A 144 17.76 -18.78 4.03
N ASN A 145 18.52 -19.30 5.00
CA ASN A 145 17.97 -19.72 6.30
C ASN A 145 17.91 -18.57 7.31
N GLU A 146 18.68 -17.50 7.09
CA GLU A 146 18.69 -16.29 7.92
C GLU A 146 17.52 -15.35 7.63
N ILE A 147 16.66 -15.76 6.72
CA ILE A 147 15.51 -15.03 6.21
C ILE A 147 14.36 -15.01 7.26
N PRO A 148 13.97 -13.84 7.81
CA PRO A 148 12.74 -13.67 8.56
C PRO A 148 11.52 -14.32 7.89
N ALA A 149 10.64 -14.93 8.70
CA ALA A 149 9.47 -15.65 8.22
C ALA A 149 8.52 -14.75 7.44
N GLU A 150 8.39 -13.50 7.87
CA GLU A 150 7.60 -12.43 7.26
C GLU A 150 8.05 -12.20 5.82
N ILE A 151 9.36 -12.22 5.57
CA ILE A 151 9.92 -11.90 4.25
C ILE A 151 9.83 -13.10 3.31
N ARG A 152 9.78 -14.33 3.86
CA ARG A 152 9.44 -15.51 3.07
C ARG A 152 8.04 -15.40 2.48
N GLN A 153 7.08 -14.85 3.23
CA GLN A 153 5.70 -14.76 2.77
C GLN A 153 5.55 -13.89 1.51
N VAL A 154 6.49 -12.96 1.27
CA VAL A 154 6.47 -12.08 0.10
C VAL A 154 7.14 -12.70 -1.12
N PHE A 155 8.14 -13.58 -0.93
CA PHE A 155 9.05 -14.00 -2.01
C PHE A 155 9.25 -15.52 -2.16
N MET A 156 8.73 -16.35 -1.25
CA MET A 156 8.82 -17.81 -1.33
C MET A 156 7.50 -18.44 -1.76
N ALA A 157 7.57 -19.41 -2.67
CA ALA A 157 6.46 -20.29 -3.00
C ALA A 157 6.28 -21.42 -1.96
N GLU A 158 5.12 -22.10 -2.00
CA GLU A 158 4.76 -23.19 -1.09
C GLU A 158 5.79 -24.34 -1.04
N GLU A 159 6.63 -24.50 -2.07
CA GLU A 159 7.70 -25.49 -2.14
C GLU A 159 9.06 -24.99 -1.61
N GLY A 160 9.13 -23.80 -1.02
CA GLY A 160 10.36 -23.19 -0.51
C GLY A 160 11.31 -22.69 -1.60
N LYS A 161 10.89 -22.71 -2.87
CA LYS A 161 11.59 -22.06 -3.99
C LYS A 161 11.15 -20.61 -4.07
N TRP A 162 12.09 -19.71 -4.35
CA TRP A 162 11.72 -18.34 -4.64
C TRP A 162 10.97 -18.26 -5.96
N SER A 163 9.94 -17.41 -5.98
CA SER A 163 9.14 -17.11 -7.15
C SER A 163 8.75 -15.65 -7.07
N ASP A 164 8.80 -14.95 -8.21
CA ASP A 164 8.29 -13.59 -8.31
C ASP A 164 6.76 -13.55 -8.41
N PHE A 165 6.07 -14.69 -8.42
CA PHE A 165 4.60 -14.77 -8.48
C PHE A 165 3.88 -14.00 -7.36
N TYR A 166 4.28 -14.20 -6.10
CA TYR A 166 3.67 -13.49 -4.97
C TYR A 166 3.98 -11.99 -5.04
N TYR A 167 5.21 -11.64 -5.41
CA TYR A 167 5.58 -10.26 -5.70
C TYR A 167 4.66 -9.65 -6.76
N GLN A 168 4.51 -10.29 -7.93
CA GLN A 168 3.69 -9.79 -9.03
C GLN A 168 2.23 -9.61 -8.61
N THR A 169 1.65 -10.61 -7.96
CA THR A 169 0.25 -10.62 -7.53
C THR A 169 -0.01 -9.52 -6.49
N SER A 170 0.82 -9.43 -5.44
CA SER A 170 0.68 -8.39 -4.43
C SER A 170 0.96 -6.99 -5.00
N ARG A 171 1.97 -6.84 -5.87
CA ARG A 171 2.24 -5.58 -6.58
C ARG A 171 1.03 -5.12 -7.39
N ASP A 172 0.33 -6.03 -8.07
CA ASP A 172 -0.85 -5.69 -8.87
C ASP A 172 -2.03 -5.26 -8.01
N VAL A 173 -2.23 -5.90 -6.85
CA VAL A 173 -3.21 -5.45 -5.84
C VAL A 173 -2.86 -4.04 -5.33
N LEU A 174 -1.60 -3.80 -4.97
CA LEU A 174 -1.13 -2.50 -4.48
C LEU A 174 -1.26 -1.41 -5.53
N ALA A 175 -1.01 -1.73 -6.80
CA ALA A 175 -1.17 -0.79 -7.91
C ALA A 175 -2.65 -0.45 -8.14
N ARG A 176 -3.55 -1.43 -8.06
CA ARG A 176 -5.01 -1.20 -8.14
C ARG A 176 -5.52 -0.30 -7.02
N HIS A 177 -4.87 -0.30 -5.87
CA HIS A 177 -5.21 0.56 -4.73
C HIS A 177 -4.40 1.86 -4.66
N ASN A 178 -3.70 2.25 -5.73
CA ASN A 178 -2.87 3.46 -5.81
C ASN A 178 -1.76 3.57 -4.74
N LEU A 179 -1.42 2.46 -4.05
CA LEU A 179 -0.30 2.37 -3.12
C LEU A 179 1.03 2.27 -3.88
N LEU A 180 0.98 1.72 -5.10
CA LEU A 180 2.05 1.75 -6.10
C LEU A 180 1.53 2.38 -7.39
N GLN A 181 2.42 3.01 -8.15
CA GLN A 181 2.11 3.55 -9.47
C GLN A 181 2.94 2.81 -10.53
N ARG A 182 2.29 2.38 -11.60
CA ARG A 182 2.97 1.81 -12.77
C ARG A 182 3.64 2.92 -13.57
N VAL A 183 4.92 2.74 -13.90
CA VAL A 183 5.66 3.66 -14.75
C VAL A 183 5.82 3.02 -16.14
N SER A 184 5.34 3.70 -17.17
CA SER A 184 5.47 3.26 -18.56
C SER A 184 6.93 3.37 -19.01
N SER A 185 7.63 2.24 -19.00
CA SER A 185 8.97 2.09 -19.57
C SER A 185 9.10 0.71 -20.23
N ASP A 186 10.16 0.49 -21.02
CA ASP A 186 10.49 -0.78 -21.70
C ASP A 186 10.72 -1.99 -20.76
N GLY A 187 10.44 -1.83 -19.47
CA GLY A 187 10.27 -2.89 -18.49
C GLY A 187 9.16 -2.49 -17.52
N ALA A 188 8.42 -3.48 -17.01
CA ALA A 188 7.42 -3.25 -15.97
C ALA A 188 8.13 -2.65 -14.75
N CYS A 189 7.70 -1.45 -14.35
CA CYS A 189 8.30 -0.71 -13.24
C CYS A 189 7.22 -0.15 -12.33
N VAL A 190 7.57 0.01 -11.07
CA VAL A 190 6.73 0.66 -10.07
C VAL A 190 7.44 1.81 -9.38
N THR A 191 6.67 2.83 -9.04
CA THR A 191 7.06 3.89 -8.11
C THR A 191 6.08 3.95 -6.95
N MET A 192 6.47 4.61 -5.88
CA MET A 192 5.62 4.84 -4.72
C MET A 192 5.73 6.30 -4.29
N HIS A 193 4.59 6.89 -3.89
CA HIS A 193 4.56 8.27 -3.42
C HIS A 193 5.38 8.44 -2.12
N ASN A 194 5.90 9.64 -1.84
CA ASN A 194 6.79 9.86 -0.69
C ASN A 194 6.10 9.62 0.67
N LEU A 195 4.82 10.01 0.82
CA LEU A 195 4.05 9.74 2.03
C LEU A 195 3.79 8.25 2.24
N VAL A 196 3.54 7.53 1.15
CA VAL A 196 3.42 6.07 1.15
C VAL A 196 4.72 5.42 1.62
N ARG A 197 5.85 5.82 1.02
CA ARG A 197 7.18 5.36 1.40
C ARG A 197 7.50 5.66 2.87
N TRP A 198 7.17 6.87 3.32
CA TRP A 198 7.34 7.29 4.71
C TRP A 198 6.55 6.39 5.67
N ARG A 199 5.27 6.12 5.38
CA ARG A 199 4.44 5.23 6.20
C ARG A 199 5.00 3.82 6.20
N ALA A 200 5.35 3.27 5.05
CA ALA A 200 5.94 1.93 4.93
C ALA A 200 7.21 1.77 5.79
N LYS A 201 8.09 2.77 5.82
CA LYS A 201 9.28 2.77 6.69
C LYS A 201 8.94 2.82 8.18
N ARG A 202 7.81 3.42 8.57
CA ARG A 202 7.34 3.51 9.96
C ARG A 202 6.49 2.34 10.41
N SER A 203 5.81 1.63 9.50
CA SER A 203 5.07 0.40 9.85
C SER A 203 6.00 -0.68 10.40
N GLY A 204 7.23 -0.78 9.86
CA GLY A 204 8.29 -1.61 10.45
C GLY A 204 8.74 -1.18 11.86
N HIS A 205 8.27 -0.05 12.38
CA HIS A 205 8.54 0.42 13.74
C HIS A 205 7.38 0.20 14.72
N ILE A 206 6.12 0.16 14.25
CA ILE A 206 4.92 0.26 15.11
C ILE A 206 4.30 -1.09 15.45
N TYR A 207 4.43 -2.11 14.59
CA TYR A 207 4.11 -3.49 14.95
C TYR A 207 5.27 -4.09 15.78
N SER A 208 5.53 -3.49 16.94
CA SER A 208 6.33 -3.99 18.06
C SER A 208 7.54 -4.86 17.65
N LEU A 209 8.70 -4.30 17.24
CA LEU A 209 10.00 -5.04 17.23
C LEU A 209 11.27 -4.20 16.92
N GLY A 210 11.38 -2.93 17.33
CA GLY A 210 12.66 -2.21 17.50
C GLY A 210 13.63 -2.06 16.30
N GLN A 211 14.80 -1.46 16.52
CA GLN A 211 15.82 -1.14 15.48
C GLN A 211 16.35 -2.33 14.66
N ARG A 212 16.05 -3.57 15.09
CA ARG A 212 16.54 -4.80 14.45
C ARG A 212 15.87 -5.05 13.10
N GLN A 213 14.63 -4.58 12.90
CA GLN A 213 13.89 -4.84 11.67
C GLN A 213 14.32 -3.94 10.50
N GLU A 214 14.68 -2.67 10.74
CA GLU A 214 15.22 -1.80 9.67
C GLU A 214 16.53 -2.38 9.08
N GLN A 215 17.41 -2.91 9.95
CA GLN A 215 18.63 -3.61 9.51
C GLN A 215 18.30 -4.88 8.72
N GLN A 216 17.26 -5.62 9.12
CA GLN A 216 16.81 -6.78 8.35
C GLN A 216 16.36 -6.34 6.96
N TRP A 217 15.41 -5.40 6.84
CA TRP A 217 14.92 -4.92 5.54
C TRP A 217 16.04 -4.38 4.65
N HIS A 218 17.03 -3.69 5.22
CA HIS A 218 18.19 -3.23 4.48
C HIS A 218 19.09 -4.39 4.00
N TRP A 219 19.38 -5.35 4.88
CA TRP A 219 20.13 -6.57 4.51
C TRP A 219 19.40 -7.32 3.40
N TRP A 220 18.08 -7.34 3.42
CA TRP A 220 17.27 -7.99 2.41
C TRP A 220 17.30 -7.34 1.05
N TYR A 221 17.18 -6.02 1.05
CA TYR A 221 17.42 -5.23 -0.14
C TYR A 221 18.77 -5.58 -0.78
N LEU A 222 19.83 -5.76 0.02
CA LEU A 222 21.14 -6.18 -0.49
C LEU A 222 21.12 -7.61 -1.06
N VAL A 223 20.46 -8.56 -0.40
CA VAL A 223 20.32 -9.94 -0.90
C VAL A 223 19.62 -9.96 -2.25
N VAL A 224 18.51 -9.23 -2.41
CA VAL A 224 17.77 -9.12 -3.67
C VAL A 224 18.67 -8.55 -4.77
N LEU A 225 19.45 -7.51 -4.47
CA LEU A 225 20.36 -6.92 -5.44
C LEU A 225 21.55 -7.80 -5.81
N VAL A 226 22.03 -8.64 -4.90
CA VAL A 226 23.13 -9.58 -5.19
C VAL A 226 22.62 -10.80 -5.96
N ALA A 227 21.36 -11.17 -5.76
CA ALA A 227 20.71 -12.28 -6.46
C ALA A 227 20.31 -11.91 -7.91
N ALA A 228 19.99 -10.65 -8.15
CA ALA A 228 19.56 -10.13 -9.44
C ALA A 228 20.74 -9.84 -10.38
#